data_AF-A0A937FLH1-F1
#
_entry.id   AF-A0A937FLH1-F1
#
_cell.length_a   1.000
_cell.length_b   1.000
_cell.length_c   1.000
_cell.angle_alpha   90.00
_cell.angle_beta   90.00
_cell.angle_gamma   90.00
#
_symmetry.space_group_name_H-M   'P 1'
#
loop_
_entity.id
_entity.type
_entity.pdbx_description
1 polymer ?
#
loop_
_entity_poly.entity_id
_entity_poly.type
_entity_poly.pdbx_seq_one_letter_code
_entity_poly.pdbx_strand_id
1 'polypeptide(L)' 'MRQKRKEWMGVVGALGLAAFLLGLFGGIYSLGMAIALSVSVWAVGATLVLALTDPPEGD' A
#
# COMPACT_ATOMS: atom_id res chain seq x y z
N MET A 1 -2.00 -9.32 17.11
CA MET A 1 -1.62 -9.28 15.68
C MET A 1 -2.72 -8.74 14.76
N ARG A 2 -3.98 -9.20 14.88
CA ARG A 2 -5.07 -8.84 13.95
C ARG A 2 -5.43 -7.34 13.90
N GLN A 3 -5.39 -6.64 15.04
CA GLN A 3 -5.68 -5.19 15.13
C GLN A 3 -4.52 -4.35 14.56
N LYS A 4 -3.29 -4.71 14.91
CA LYS A 4 -2.06 -4.11 14.37
C LYS A 4 -1.96 -4.29 12.84
N ARG A 5 -2.32 -5.47 12.31
CA ARG A 5 -2.44 -5.72 10.85
C ARG A 5 -3.43 -4.78 10.18
N LYS A 6 -4.60 -4.54 10.81
CA LYS A 6 -5.63 -3.63 10.27
C LYS A 6 -5.12 -2.18 10.23
N GLU A 7 -4.40 -1.74 11.26
CA GLU A 7 -3.75 -0.42 11.28
C GLU A 7 -2.71 -0.28 10.17
N TRP A 8 -1.82 -1.27 10.02
CA TRP A 8 -0.80 -1.24 8.97
C TRP A 8 -1.37 -1.31 7.55
N MET A 9 -2.43 -2.09 7.31
CA MET A 9 -3.16 -2.08 6.04
C MET A 9 -3.76 -0.71 5.75
N GLY A 10 -4.26 -0.01 6.78
CA GLY A 10 -4.74 1.36 6.67
C GLY A 10 -3.64 2.35 6.29
N VAL A 11 -2.45 2.23 6.91
CA VAL A 11 -1.27 3.05 6.59
C VAL A 11 -0.82 2.83 5.15
N VAL A 12 -0.74 1.59 4.69
CA VAL A 12 -0.39 1.26 3.29
C VAL A 12 -1.42 1.84 2.32
N GLY A 13 -2.71 1.75 2.63
CA GLY A 13 -3.78 2.36 1.84
C GLY A 13 -3.63 3.89 1.74
N ALA A 14 -3.35 4.55 2.86
CA ALA A 14 -3.12 5.99 2.89
C ALA A 14 -1.86 6.41 2.10
N LEU A 15 -0.79 5.61 2.16
CA LEU A 15 0.43 5.84 1.37
C LEU A 15 0.19 5.68 -0.13
N GLY A 16 -0.55 4.64 -0.55
CA GLY A 16 -0.94 4.46 -1.94
C GLY A 16 -1.76 5.64 -2.47
N LEU A 17 -2.70 6.15 -1.67
CA LEU A 17 -3.50 7.32 -2.01
C LEU A 17 -2.64 8.61 -2.06
N ALA A 18 -1.73 8.80 -1.11
CA ALA A 18 -0.83 9.95 -1.10
C ALA A 18 0.07 9.97 -2.35
N ALA A 19 0.63 8.82 -2.73
CA ALA A 19 1.42 8.68 -3.95
C ALA A 19 0.59 8.98 -5.21
N PHE A 20 -0.68 8.54 -5.24
CA PHE A 20 -1.59 8.87 -6.32
C PHE A 20 -1.87 10.36 -6.44
N LEU A 21 -2.24 11.01 -5.33
CA LEU A 21 -2.56 12.44 -5.31
C LEU A 21 -1.33 13.28 -5.67
N LEU A 22 -0.15 12.94 -5.16
CA LEU A 22 1.09 13.60 -5.54
C LEU A 22 1.42 13.42 -7.03
N GLY A 23 1.24 12.21 -7.57
CA GLY A 23 1.46 11.95 -9.00
C GLY A 23 0.46 12.68 -9.89
N LEU A 24 -0.81 12.75 -9.47
CA LEU A 24 -1.89 13.39 -10.22
C LEU A 24 -1.80 14.92 -10.20
N PHE A 25 -1.65 15.52 -9.02
CA PHE A 25 -1.60 16.98 -8.86
C PHE A 25 -0.21 17.56 -9.17
N GLY A 26 0.86 16.78 -9.03
CA GLY A 26 2.20 17.20 -9.41
C GLY A 26 2.44 17.22 -10.92
N GLY A 27 1.54 16.68 -11.73
CA GLY A 27 1.70 16.59 -13.19
C GLY A 27 2.89 15.75 -13.65
N ILE A 28 3.43 14.90 -12.77
CA ILE A 28 4.68 14.15 -12.97
C ILE A 28 4.44 12.96 -13.91
N TYR A 29 3.26 12.36 -13.86
CA TYR A 29 2.90 11.16 -14.61
C TYR A 29 1.54 11.29 -15.27
N SER A 30 1.32 10.54 -16.36
CA SER A 30 -0.02 10.39 -16.93
C SER A 30 -0.96 9.73 -15.91
N LEU A 31 -2.27 10.01 -16.00
CA LEU A 31 -3.27 9.47 -15.09
C LEU A 31 -3.16 7.94 -14.95
N GLY A 32 -2.99 7.22 -16.07
CA GLY A 32 -2.84 5.77 -16.06
C GLY A 32 -1.59 5.30 -15.31
N MET A 33 -0.48 6.03 -15.43
CA MET A 33 0.76 5.70 -14.72
C MET A 33 0.68 6.05 -13.23
N ALA A 34 0.01 7.14 -12.86
CA ALA A 34 -0.25 7.48 -11.46
C ALA A 34 -1.12 6.40 -10.78
N ILE A 35 -2.16 5.91 -11.45
CA ILE A 35 -2.99 4.79 -10.96
C ILE A 35 -2.14 3.53 -10.80
N ALA A 36 -1.38 3.15 -11.83
CA ALA A 36 -0.54 1.96 -11.78
C ALA A 36 0.48 1.99 -10.63
N LEU A 37 1.12 3.14 -10.39
CA LEU A 37 2.06 3.33 -9.29
C LEU A 37 1.36 3.26 -7.93
N SER A 38 0.20 3.90 -7.78
CA SER A 38 -0.60 3.84 -6.55
C SER A 38 -1.01 2.41 -6.19
N VAL A 39 -1.52 1.67 -7.18
CA VAL A 39 -1.90 0.26 -7.02
C VAL A 39 -0.67 -0.60 -6.71
N SER A 40 0.48 -0.32 -7.33
CA SER A 40 1.73 -1.03 -7.06
C SER A 40 2.19 -0.81 -5.61
N VAL A 41 2.18 0.43 -5.12
CA VAL A 41 2.51 0.76 -3.73
C VAL A 41 1.56 0.05 -2.77
N TRP A 42 0.26 0.06 -3.06
CA TRP A 42 -0.73 -0.63 -2.23
C TRP A 42 -0.53 -2.14 -2.22
N ALA A 43 -0.35 -2.77 -3.38
CA ALA A 43 -0.18 -4.21 -3.50
C ALA A 43 1.08 -4.68 -2.77
N VAL A 44 2.24 -4.04 -3.02
CA VAL A 44 3.50 -4.38 -2.37
C VAL A 44 3.41 -4.16 -0.86
N GLY A 45 2.87 -3.01 -0.42
CA GLY A 45 2.69 -2.74 1.00
C GLY A 45 1.75 -3.72 1.68
N ALA A 46 0.65 -4.10 1.03
CA ALA A 46 -0.30 -5.06 1.57
C ALA A 46 0.35 -6.45 1.71
N THR A 47 1.08 -6.90 0.69
CA THR A 47 1.84 -8.16 0.75
C THR A 47 2.88 -8.14 1.86
N LEU A 48 3.61 -7.03 2.05
CA LEU A 48 4.57 -6.89 3.15
C LEU A 48 3.90 -6.94 4.51
N VAL A 49 2.77 -6.25 4.69
CA VAL A 49 2.02 -6.29 5.96
C VAL A 49 1.53 -7.70 6.25
N LEU A 50 1.11 -8.45 5.24
CA LEU A 50 0.73 -9.85 5.39
C LEU A 50 1.94 -10.70 5.78
N ALA A 51 3.00 -10.71 4.98
CA ALA A 51 4.18 -11.53 5.22
C ALA A 51 4.84 -11.27 6.59
N LEU A 52 4.82 -10.02 7.07
CA LEU A 52 5.43 -9.64 8.35
C LEU A 52 4.51 -9.76 9.56
N THR A 53 3.20 -9.96 9.35
CA THR A 53 2.22 -10.06 10.44
C THR A 53 1.50 -11.40 10.49
N ASP A 54 1.64 -12.22 9.44
CA ASP A 54 1.18 -13.59 9.46
C ASP A 54 2.00 -14.37 10.49
N PRO A 55 1.33 -15.12 11.39
CA PRO A 55 2.02 -15.93 12.37
C PRO A 55 2.89 -16.96 11.63
N PRO A 56 4.10 -17.27 12.13
CA PRO A 56 4.88 -18.36 11.55
C PRO A 56 4.03 -19.63 11.54
N GLU A 57 3.91 -20.27 10.39
CA GLU A 57 3.44 -21.66 10.32
C GLU A 57 4.46 -22.50 11.09
N GLY A 58 4.10 -22.91 12.30
CA GLY A 58 5.03 -23.56 13.23
C GLY A 58 4.30 -24.10 14.46
N ASP A 59 3.57 -25.19 14.23
CA ASP A 59 3.36 -26.27 15.22
C ASP A 59 4.40 -27.36 14.96
#